data_AF-A0A6A3R5N3-F1
#
_entry.id   AF-A0A6A3R5N3-F1
#
_cell.length_a   1.000
_cell.length_b   1.000
_cell.length_c   1.000
_cell.angle_alpha   90.00
_cell.angle_beta   90.00
_cell.angle_gamma   90.00
#
_symmetry.space_group_name_H-M   'P 1'
#
loop_
_entity.id
_entity.type
_entity.pdbx_description
1 polymer ?
#
loop_
_entity_poly.entity_id
_entity_poly.type
_entity_poly.pdbx_seq_one_letter_code
_entity_poly.pdbx_strand_id
1 'polypeptide(L)'
;MMELPDWFKEFTKLEYLHIEGIPENSLESLSDDLFNNMPSLTFIHLAGHPSLPVLPSFDGLTGLKSLTLAVLLSLTELPSFAYLDSRERLQLSSMAGLVRLPDLTPVSGTLKSFVVSDRGTWCCNGFLGTCNLQDPLCDEHPVFRTPVASCLTGDTATAGTMALVKKFSNDVCREVLQAGTLETSPTESGMAQCNGTLYRECHDAGYPEAMCYSARFMGIACTSNPYPIAMRRRQISEGVGIPCDPRYEAWLGCI
;
A
#
# COMPACT_ATOMS: atom_id res chain seq x y z
N MET A 1 -21.29 -8.99 -0.96
CA MET A 1 -20.84 -8.93 0.43
C MET A 1 -20.02 -10.17 0.75
N MET A 2 -18.71 -10.03 0.55
CA MET A 2 -17.72 -11.00 0.98
C MET A 2 -17.25 -10.65 2.39
N GLU A 3 -17.46 -11.57 3.32
CA GLU A 3 -17.14 -11.43 4.76
C GLU A 3 -16.42 -12.67 5.27
N LEU A 4 -15.79 -12.54 6.43
CA LEU A 4 -15.32 -13.69 7.18
C LEU A 4 -16.49 -14.40 7.85
N PRO A 5 -16.51 -15.74 7.90
CA PRO A 5 -17.53 -16.47 8.65
C PRO A 5 -17.53 -16.11 10.13
N ASP A 6 -18.70 -16.11 10.77
CA ASP A 6 -18.85 -15.73 12.19
C ASP A 6 -17.95 -16.53 13.15
N TRP A 7 -17.72 -17.82 12.85
CA TRP A 7 -16.87 -18.69 13.65
C TRP A 7 -15.39 -18.28 13.66
N PHE A 8 -14.97 -17.36 12.78
CA PHE A 8 -13.60 -16.83 12.77
C PHE A 8 -13.21 -16.21 14.13
N LYS A 9 -14.19 -15.66 14.84
CA LYS A 9 -14.02 -15.06 16.18
C LYS A 9 -13.57 -16.06 17.24
N GLU A 10 -13.74 -17.36 16.99
CA GLU A 10 -13.37 -18.44 17.92
C GLU A 10 -11.85 -18.68 17.99
N PHE A 11 -11.06 -18.08 17.08
CA PHE A 11 -9.61 -18.22 17.03
C PHE A 11 -8.85 -17.42 18.10
N THR A 12 -9.11 -17.71 19.37
CA THR A 12 -8.52 -17.05 20.55
C THR A 12 -6.99 -17.22 20.69
N LYS A 13 -6.40 -18.18 19.96
CA LYS A 13 -4.96 -18.49 19.95
C LYS A 13 -4.28 -18.15 18.62
N LEU A 14 -4.96 -17.46 17.70
CA LEU A 14 -4.36 -17.07 16.43
C LEU A 14 -3.20 -16.11 16.69
N GLU A 15 -2.03 -16.39 16.11
CA GLU A 15 -0.84 -15.53 16.26
C GLU A 15 -0.58 -14.67 15.01
N TYR A 16 -0.94 -15.17 13.84
CA TYR A 16 -0.68 -14.54 12.55
C TYR A 16 -1.96 -14.52 11.72
N LEU A 17 -2.38 -13.34 11.31
CA LEU A 17 -3.47 -13.13 10.37
C LEU A 17 -2.93 -12.46 9.12
N HIS A 18 -3.07 -13.14 7.98
CA HIS A 18 -2.77 -12.59 6.68
C HIS A 18 -4.00 -12.79 5.80
N ILE A 19 -4.62 -11.69 5.38
CA ILE A 19 -5.70 -11.69 4.39
C ILE A 19 -5.29 -10.74 3.27
N GLU A 20 -5.14 -11.30 2.07
CA GLU A 20 -4.85 -10.57 0.84
C GLU A 20 -6.04 -10.75 -0.10
N GLY A 21 -6.57 -9.64 -0.60
CA GLY A 21 -7.60 -9.62 -1.61
C GLY A 21 -7.09 -9.16 -2.97
N ILE A 22 -7.97 -9.29 -3.93
CA ILE A 22 -7.89 -8.61 -5.23
C ILE A 22 -9.22 -7.88 -5.44
N PRO A 23 -9.29 -6.88 -6.34
CA PRO A 23 -10.53 -6.13 -6.58
C PRO A 23 -11.77 -7.01 -6.84
N GLU A 24 -11.59 -8.19 -7.42
CA GLU A 24 -12.65 -9.15 -7.71
C GLU A 24 -13.07 -10.02 -6.51
N ASN A 25 -12.20 -10.14 -5.50
CA ASN A 25 -12.38 -10.96 -4.29
C ASN A 25 -11.87 -10.21 -3.06
N SER A 26 -12.50 -9.08 -2.77
CA SER A 26 -12.17 -8.25 -1.61
C SER A 26 -13.21 -8.39 -0.51
N LEU A 27 -12.76 -8.33 0.75
CA LEU A 27 -13.68 -8.15 1.88
C LEU A 27 -14.44 -6.82 1.71
N GLU A 28 -15.76 -6.88 1.88
CA GLU A 28 -16.64 -5.71 1.85
C GLU A 28 -16.94 -5.20 3.27
N SER A 29 -16.85 -6.08 4.26
CA SER A 29 -17.14 -5.79 5.66
C SER A 29 -16.41 -6.77 6.59
N LEU A 30 -16.23 -6.33 7.83
CA LEU A 30 -15.73 -7.13 8.96
C LEU A 30 -16.62 -6.83 10.16
N SER A 31 -16.96 -7.85 10.95
CA SER A 31 -17.77 -7.67 12.15
C SER A 31 -17.05 -6.85 13.22
N ASP A 32 -17.73 -5.91 13.86
CA ASP A 32 -17.13 -4.99 14.85
C ASP A 32 -16.42 -5.69 16.03
N ASP A 33 -16.88 -6.89 16.40
CA ASP A 33 -16.37 -7.71 17.50
C ASP A 33 -15.30 -8.73 17.07
N LEU A 34 -14.85 -8.70 15.80
CA LEU A 34 -13.95 -9.71 15.22
C LEU A 34 -12.71 -9.98 16.08
N PHE A 35 -12.13 -8.92 16.63
CA PHE A 35 -10.85 -8.95 17.35
C PHE A 35 -10.98 -8.92 18.87
N ASN A 36 -12.20 -8.94 19.42
CA ASN A 36 -12.44 -8.75 20.87
C ASN A 36 -11.71 -9.77 21.75
N ASN A 37 -11.55 -11.00 21.27
CA ASN A 37 -10.96 -12.11 22.04
C ASN A 37 -9.70 -12.69 21.39
N MET A 38 -8.85 -11.85 20.79
CA MET A 38 -7.62 -12.29 20.10
C MET A 38 -6.32 -11.74 20.73
N PRO A 39 -6.07 -11.95 22.04
CA PRO A 39 -4.89 -11.40 22.71
C PRO A 39 -3.57 -12.05 22.25
N SER A 40 -3.64 -13.26 21.65
CA SER A 40 -2.47 -13.97 21.13
C SER A 40 -2.05 -13.49 19.74
N LEU A 41 -2.87 -12.66 19.08
CA LEU A 41 -2.57 -12.18 17.74
C LEU A 41 -1.40 -11.21 17.81
N THR A 42 -0.33 -11.51 17.09
CA THR A 42 0.92 -10.74 17.08
C THR A 42 1.17 -10.04 15.73
N PHE A 43 0.64 -10.57 14.63
CA PHE A 43 0.78 -10.00 13.29
C PHE A 43 -0.57 -9.94 12.57
N ILE A 44 -0.91 -8.76 12.06
CA ILE A 44 -1.99 -8.58 11.07
C ILE A 44 -1.39 -8.00 9.80
N HIS A 45 -1.66 -8.68 8.69
CA HIS A 45 -1.54 -8.16 7.33
C HIS A 45 -2.92 -8.22 6.68
N LEU A 46 -3.47 -7.06 6.32
CA LEU A 46 -4.75 -6.93 5.64
C LEU A 46 -4.57 -6.04 4.42
N ALA A 47 -4.69 -6.61 3.24
CA ALA A 47 -4.35 -5.91 2.00
C ALA A 47 -5.25 -6.25 0.83
N GLY A 48 -5.39 -5.33 -0.13
CA GLY A 48 -6.15 -5.58 -1.35
C GLY A 48 -7.66 -5.60 -1.16
N HIS A 49 -8.18 -4.77 -0.24
CA HIS A 49 -9.61 -4.64 0.01
C HIS A 49 -10.07 -3.19 -0.16
N PRO A 50 -10.12 -2.68 -1.41
CA PRO A 50 -10.31 -1.26 -1.68
C PRO A 50 -11.65 -0.72 -1.21
N SER A 51 -12.69 -1.57 -1.15
CA SER A 51 -14.05 -1.19 -0.75
C SER A 51 -14.35 -1.35 0.74
N LEU A 52 -13.42 -1.88 1.55
CA LEU A 52 -13.63 -2.08 2.98
C LEU A 52 -13.67 -0.72 3.70
N PRO A 53 -14.80 -0.30 4.29
CA PRO A 53 -14.96 1.07 4.75
C PRO A 53 -14.52 1.30 6.21
N VAL A 54 -14.50 0.24 7.03
CA VAL A 54 -14.27 0.30 8.48
C VAL A 54 -13.52 -0.95 8.92
N LEU A 55 -12.67 -0.80 9.94
CA LEU A 55 -12.01 -1.92 10.63
C LEU A 55 -12.63 -2.15 12.01
N PRO A 56 -12.69 -3.41 12.49
CA PRO A 56 -13.11 -3.73 13.86
C PRO A 56 -12.20 -3.07 14.90
N SER A 57 -12.69 -2.95 16.14
CA SER A 57 -11.89 -2.40 17.24
C SER A 57 -10.60 -3.20 17.46
N PHE A 58 -9.52 -2.51 17.84
CA PHE A 58 -8.24 -3.14 18.18
C PHE A 58 -8.08 -3.44 19.68
N ASP A 59 -9.11 -3.19 20.50
CA ASP A 59 -9.01 -3.28 21.97
C ASP A 59 -8.65 -4.70 22.46
N GLY A 60 -9.09 -5.75 21.76
CA GLY A 60 -8.76 -7.13 22.10
C GLY A 60 -7.38 -7.60 21.61
N LEU A 61 -6.63 -6.75 20.88
CA LEU A 61 -5.35 -7.07 20.23
C LEU A 61 -4.13 -6.67 21.08
N THR A 62 -4.19 -6.93 22.38
CA THR A 62 -3.17 -6.49 23.36
C THR A 62 -1.76 -7.05 23.10
N GLY A 63 -1.66 -8.21 22.45
CA GLY A 63 -0.40 -8.83 22.03
C GLY A 63 0.13 -8.38 20.66
N LEU A 64 -0.57 -7.50 19.94
CA LEU A 64 -0.26 -7.25 18.54
C LEU A 64 1.02 -6.41 18.39
N LYS A 65 2.01 -6.95 17.68
CA LYS A 65 3.35 -6.38 17.49
C LYS A 65 3.50 -5.71 16.14
N SER A 66 2.86 -6.25 15.10
CA SER A 66 2.95 -5.74 13.73
C SER A 66 1.57 -5.57 13.12
N LEU A 67 1.33 -4.41 12.52
CA LEU A 67 0.14 -4.11 11.74
C LEU A 67 0.56 -3.60 10.37
N THR A 68 0.14 -4.30 9.31
CA THR A 68 0.31 -3.87 7.92
C THR A 68 -1.08 -3.78 7.27
N LEU A 69 -1.42 -2.59 6.81
CA LEU A 69 -2.65 -2.31 6.07
C LEU A 69 -2.26 -1.77 4.70
N ALA A 70 -2.79 -2.35 3.63
CA ALA A 70 -2.46 -1.91 2.28
C ALA A 70 -3.67 -1.88 1.33
N VAL A 71 -3.79 -0.84 0.52
CA VAL A 71 -4.84 -0.74 -0.52
C VAL A 71 -6.25 -0.84 0.09
N LEU A 72 -6.51 -0.09 1.17
CA LEU A 72 -7.82 0.07 1.79
C LEU A 72 -8.36 1.47 1.45
N LEU A 73 -8.76 1.64 0.19
CA LEU A 73 -9.03 2.96 -0.41
C LEU A 73 -10.27 3.66 0.18
N SER A 74 -11.28 2.88 0.58
CA SER A 74 -12.51 3.38 1.21
C SER A 74 -12.42 3.56 2.73
N LEU A 75 -11.33 3.13 3.38
CA LEU A 75 -11.16 3.28 4.83
C LEU A 75 -10.87 4.74 5.18
N THR A 76 -11.78 5.37 5.93
CA THR A 76 -11.68 6.80 6.28
C THR A 76 -11.02 7.05 7.64
N GLU A 77 -10.99 6.04 8.50
CA GLU A 77 -10.43 6.13 9.85
C GLU A 77 -9.80 4.81 10.30
N LEU A 78 -8.82 4.90 11.20
CA LEU A 78 -8.26 3.75 11.89
C LEU A 78 -8.86 3.64 13.30
N PRO A 79 -9.07 2.41 13.81
CA PRO A 79 -9.46 2.20 15.20
C PRO A 79 -8.44 2.79 16.18
N SER A 80 -8.87 2.97 17.44
CA SER A 80 -8.02 3.49 18.51
C SER A 80 -6.83 2.56 18.81
N PHE A 81 -5.70 3.16 19.18
CA PHE A 81 -4.48 2.44 19.56
C PHE A 81 -4.29 2.38 21.09
N ALA A 82 -5.31 2.79 21.86
CA ALA A 82 -5.24 2.98 23.31
C ALA A 82 -4.77 1.74 24.10
N TYR A 83 -5.06 0.52 23.63
CA TYR A 83 -4.75 -0.73 24.33
C TYR A 83 -3.65 -1.57 23.64
N LEU A 84 -2.84 -0.94 22.80
CA LEU A 84 -1.83 -1.61 21.97
C LEU A 84 -0.41 -1.45 22.54
N ASP A 85 -0.17 -1.92 23.76
CA ASP A 85 1.07 -1.65 24.51
C ASP A 85 2.35 -2.24 23.87
N SER A 86 2.25 -3.29 23.05
CA SER A 86 3.39 -4.10 22.58
C SER A 86 3.80 -3.87 21.11
N ARG A 87 3.47 -2.70 20.55
CA ARG A 87 3.61 -2.41 19.12
C ARG A 87 5.02 -2.10 18.66
N GLU A 88 5.51 -2.88 17.71
CA GLU A 88 6.85 -2.68 17.13
C GLU A 88 6.82 -2.12 15.71
N ARG A 89 5.83 -2.48 14.89
CA ARG A 89 5.73 -2.09 13.48
C ARG A 89 4.33 -1.64 13.08
N LEU A 90 4.24 -0.46 12.47
CA LEU A 90 3.06 0.04 11.79
C LEU A 90 3.41 0.34 10.33
N GLN A 91 2.72 -0.29 9.40
CA GLN A 91 2.83 0.01 7.97
C GLN A 91 1.46 0.30 7.38
N LEU A 92 1.34 1.46 6.74
CA LEU A 92 0.15 1.89 6.02
C LEU A 92 0.54 2.15 4.57
N SER A 93 -0.13 1.51 3.62
CA SER A 93 0.21 1.63 2.20
C SER A 93 -1.04 1.93 1.38
N SER A 94 -1.03 2.99 0.57
CA SER A 94 -2.15 3.30 -0.33
C SER A 94 -3.48 3.45 0.42
N MET A 95 -3.52 4.35 1.41
CA MET A 95 -4.67 4.59 2.29
C MET A 95 -5.42 5.86 1.87
N ALA A 96 -5.88 5.89 0.62
CA ALA A 96 -6.26 7.14 -0.02
C ALA A 96 -7.42 7.91 0.65
N GLY A 97 -8.37 7.20 1.28
CA GLY A 97 -9.48 7.80 2.04
C GLY A 97 -9.12 8.26 3.46
N LEU A 98 -7.96 7.86 3.98
CA LEU A 98 -7.55 8.15 5.34
C LEU A 98 -6.99 9.59 5.40
N VAL A 99 -7.71 10.49 6.08
CA VAL A 99 -7.34 11.91 6.17
C VAL A 99 -6.61 12.27 7.46
N ARG A 100 -6.61 11.37 8.44
CA ARG A 100 -6.06 11.55 9.79
C ARG A 100 -5.42 10.27 10.29
N LEU A 101 -4.49 10.40 11.23
CA LEU A 101 -4.01 9.26 12.03
C LEU A 101 -4.77 9.22 13.38
N PRO A 102 -4.92 8.05 14.00
CA PRO A 102 -5.43 7.96 15.37
C PRO A 102 -4.41 8.55 16.36
N ASP A 103 -4.76 8.64 17.64
CA ASP A 103 -3.75 8.96 18.65
C ASP A 103 -2.74 7.81 18.78
N LEU A 104 -1.49 8.07 18.39
CA LEU A 104 -0.38 7.14 18.43
C LEU A 104 0.49 7.34 19.68
N THR A 105 0.11 8.23 20.59
CA THR A 105 0.79 8.41 21.88
C THR A 105 0.97 7.09 22.65
N PRO A 106 -0.05 6.20 22.74
CA PRO A 106 0.07 4.93 23.48
C PRO A 106 1.20 4.03 22.97
N VAL A 107 1.49 4.08 21.66
CA VAL A 107 2.49 3.20 21.01
C VAL A 107 3.84 3.89 20.81
N SER A 108 3.96 5.17 21.14
CA SER A 108 5.13 5.99 20.81
C SER A 108 6.44 5.49 21.44
N GLY A 109 6.35 4.88 22.62
CA GLY A 109 7.50 4.31 23.35
C GLY A 109 7.97 2.96 22.83
N THR A 110 7.12 2.20 22.14
CA THR A 110 7.40 0.83 21.70
C THR A 110 7.65 0.70 20.20
N LEU A 111 7.12 1.64 19.39
CA LEU A 111 7.22 1.59 17.94
C LEU A 111 8.66 1.73 17.44
N LYS A 112 9.15 0.68 16.78
CA LYS A 112 10.48 0.57 16.15
C LYS A 112 10.46 0.96 14.68
N SER A 113 9.33 0.78 14.01
CA SER A 113 9.14 1.09 12.59
C SER A 113 7.75 1.67 12.35
N PHE A 114 7.70 2.83 11.70
CA PHE A 114 6.48 3.43 11.20
C PHE A 114 6.71 3.84 9.74
N VAL A 115 6.00 3.19 8.82
CA VAL A 115 6.12 3.46 7.40
C VAL A 115 4.74 3.78 6.84
N VAL A 116 4.65 4.88 6.13
CA VAL A 116 3.50 5.20 5.28
C VAL A 116 4.01 5.35 3.86
N SER A 117 3.49 4.54 2.97
CA SER A 117 3.74 4.68 1.55
C SER A 117 2.47 5.09 0.85
N ASP A 118 2.62 5.92 -0.18
CA ASP A 118 1.55 6.24 -1.11
C ASP A 118 0.35 7.00 -0.50
N ARG A 119 0.54 8.32 -0.45
CA ARG A 119 -0.38 9.36 0.02
C ARG A 119 -0.85 9.25 1.48
N GLY A 120 -0.39 10.20 2.29
CA GLY A 120 -0.96 10.52 3.60
C GLY A 120 -1.32 12.00 3.67
N THR A 121 -2.59 12.34 3.39
CA THR A 121 -3.01 13.77 3.32
C THR A 121 -2.84 14.50 4.66
N TRP A 122 -2.78 13.78 5.78
CA TRP A 122 -2.44 14.32 7.10
C TRP A 122 -1.08 15.05 7.15
N CYS A 123 -0.19 14.78 6.19
CA CYS A 123 1.10 15.47 6.07
C CYS A 123 0.97 16.92 5.56
N CYS A 124 -0.15 17.27 4.91
CA CYS A 124 -0.31 18.55 4.21
C CYS A 124 -1.68 19.20 4.43
N ASN A 125 -2.68 18.49 4.95
CA ASN A 125 -4.02 19.02 5.20
C ASN A 125 -4.16 19.81 6.53
N GLY A 126 -3.06 20.01 7.25
CA GLY A 126 -3.04 20.72 8.53
C GLY A 126 -3.20 19.84 9.78
N PHE A 127 -3.38 18.52 9.64
CA PHE A 127 -3.47 17.62 10.80
C PHE A 127 -2.20 17.61 11.66
N LEU A 128 -1.03 17.57 11.01
CA LEU A 128 0.29 17.54 11.68
C LEU A 128 0.93 18.93 11.85
N GLY A 129 0.24 20.00 11.49
CA GLY A 129 0.80 21.35 11.54
C GLY A 129 0.12 22.31 10.56
N THR A 130 0.91 23.12 9.86
CA THR A 130 0.37 24.07 8.89
C THR A 130 -0.15 23.35 7.65
N CYS A 131 -1.36 23.70 7.20
CA CYS A 131 -1.90 23.21 5.94
C CYS A 131 -1.09 23.78 4.74
N ASN A 132 -0.72 22.91 3.81
CA ASN A 132 -0.03 23.22 2.56
C ASN A 132 -0.64 22.40 1.41
N LEU A 133 -1.66 22.94 0.74
CA LEU A 133 -2.33 22.24 -0.36
C LEU A 133 -1.50 22.20 -1.67
N GLN A 134 -0.34 22.85 -1.70
CA GLN A 134 0.62 22.74 -2.81
C GLN A 134 1.53 21.51 -2.67
N ASP A 135 1.49 20.80 -1.54
CA ASP A 135 2.21 19.54 -1.37
C ASP A 135 1.61 18.45 -2.29
N PRO A 136 2.42 17.69 -3.03
CA PRO A 136 1.94 16.60 -3.89
C PRO A 136 1.07 15.57 -3.17
N LEU A 137 1.24 15.38 -1.85
CA LEU A 137 0.40 14.48 -1.06
C LEU A 137 -1.05 14.96 -0.94
N CYS A 138 -1.31 16.25 -1.13
CA CYS A 138 -2.62 16.86 -1.08
C CYS A 138 -3.27 17.04 -2.46
N ASP A 139 -2.53 16.82 -3.56
CA ASP A 139 -3.08 16.90 -4.92
C ASP A 139 -3.95 15.68 -5.27
N GLU A 140 -4.58 15.69 -6.44
CA GLU A 140 -5.30 14.54 -6.98
C GLU A 140 -4.35 13.33 -7.12
N HIS A 141 -4.76 12.17 -6.59
CA HIS A 141 -3.92 10.98 -6.64
C HIS A 141 -3.79 10.47 -8.09
N PRO A 142 -2.58 10.36 -8.66
CA PRO A 142 -2.40 10.05 -10.08
C PRO A 142 -2.86 8.63 -10.47
N VAL A 143 -2.72 7.66 -9.56
CA VAL A 143 -3.20 6.27 -9.74
C VAL A 143 -4.67 6.12 -9.37
N PHE A 144 -5.04 6.38 -8.11
CA PHE A 144 -6.40 6.08 -7.61
C PHE A 144 -7.44 7.17 -7.88
N ARG A 145 -7.05 8.31 -8.47
CA ARG A 145 -7.95 9.44 -8.78
C ARG A 145 -8.72 9.98 -7.57
N THR A 146 -8.17 9.77 -6.38
CA THR A 146 -8.73 10.31 -5.16
C THR A 146 -8.60 11.84 -5.18
N PRO A 147 -9.68 12.60 -4.90
CA PRO A 147 -9.69 14.06 -5.04
C PRO A 147 -8.62 14.78 -4.23
N VAL A 148 -8.38 16.06 -4.58
CA VAL A 148 -7.54 16.98 -3.80
C VAL A 148 -8.02 17.08 -2.35
N ALA A 149 -7.08 17.24 -1.43
CA ALA A 149 -7.38 17.41 -0.01
C ALA A 149 -7.85 18.83 0.30
N SER A 150 -8.57 18.98 1.41
CA SER A 150 -8.92 20.28 2.00
C SER A 150 -8.24 20.46 3.36
N CYS A 151 -7.94 21.69 3.74
CA CYS A 151 -7.41 21.96 5.08
C CYS A 151 -8.43 21.59 6.16
N LEU A 152 -7.95 20.93 7.23
CA LEU A 152 -8.74 20.63 8.41
C LEU A 152 -8.89 21.88 9.30
N THR A 153 -10.03 22.02 9.99
CA THR A 153 -10.30 23.10 10.94
C THR A 153 -10.42 22.55 12.36
N GLY A 154 -9.52 22.96 13.26
CA GLY A 154 -9.59 22.63 14.70
C GLY A 154 -9.13 21.23 15.09
N ASP A 155 -9.00 20.32 14.13
CA ASP A 155 -8.59 18.94 14.37
C ASP A 155 -7.11 18.74 14.09
N THR A 156 -6.33 18.65 15.16
CA THR A 156 -4.87 18.48 15.11
C THR A 156 -4.45 17.22 15.85
N ALA A 157 -3.33 16.63 15.42
CA ALA A 157 -2.74 15.48 16.08
C ALA A 157 -2.35 15.81 17.52
N THR A 158 -2.40 14.80 18.39
CA THR A 158 -1.85 14.92 19.75
C THR A 158 -0.34 15.21 19.71
N ALA A 159 0.19 15.81 20.77
CA ALA A 159 1.62 16.08 20.87
C ALA A 159 2.48 14.81 20.72
N GLY A 160 2.01 13.68 21.26
CA GLY A 160 2.67 12.39 21.12
C GLY A 160 2.66 11.87 19.68
N THR A 161 1.53 11.94 18.98
CA THR A 161 1.44 11.59 17.55
C THR A 161 2.37 12.46 16.70
N MET A 162 2.38 13.79 16.92
CA MET A 162 3.27 14.69 16.18
C MET A 162 4.74 14.36 16.41
N ALA A 163 5.14 14.10 17.66
CA ALA A 163 6.51 13.72 18.00
C ALA A 163 6.90 12.39 17.34
N LEU A 164 5.98 11.42 17.30
CA LEU A 164 6.20 10.12 16.67
C LEU A 164 6.34 10.24 15.15
N VAL A 165 5.47 10.99 14.47
CA VAL A 165 5.60 11.23 13.03
C VAL A 165 6.91 11.95 12.72
N LYS A 166 7.31 12.92 13.54
CA LYS A 166 8.61 13.60 13.38
C LYS A 166 9.80 12.63 13.54
N LYS A 167 9.73 11.69 14.49
CA LYS A 167 10.76 10.64 14.66
C LYS A 167 10.92 9.79 13.39
N PHE A 168 9.82 9.54 12.68
CA PHE A 168 9.78 8.76 11.43
C PHE A 168 9.50 9.64 10.21
N SER A 169 9.92 10.91 10.20
CA SER A 169 9.54 11.86 9.14
C SER A 169 9.97 11.40 7.76
N ASN A 170 11.12 10.69 7.72
CA ASN A 170 11.62 10.11 6.50
C ASN A 170 10.69 9.04 5.97
N ASP A 171 9.89 8.33 6.76
CA ASP A 171 9.13 7.16 6.28
C ASP A 171 7.61 7.36 6.27
N VAL A 172 7.10 8.49 6.78
CA VAL A 172 5.66 8.74 6.95
C VAL A 172 5.09 9.76 5.94
N CYS A 173 5.84 10.80 5.60
CA CYS A 173 5.40 11.84 4.66
C CYS A 173 6.29 11.81 3.42
N ARG A 174 6.21 10.70 2.66
CA ARG A 174 6.97 10.44 1.42
C ARG A 174 6.12 10.56 0.17
N GLU A 175 6.79 10.45 -0.97
CA GLU A 175 6.25 10.51 -2.32
C GLU A 175 4.99 9.67 -2.56
N VAL A 176 4.16 10.16 -3.48
CA VAL A 176 2.94 9.50 -3.97
C VAL A 176 3.32 8.53 -5.10
N LEU A 177 2.68 7.35 -5.17
CA LEU A 177 2.85 6.44 -6.31
C LEU A 177 2.48 7.15 -7.60
N GLN A 178 3.30 6.96 -8.62
CA GLN A 178 3.07 7.53 -9.94
C GLN A 178 2.42 6.51 -10.88
N ALA A 179 1.59 6.99 -11.80
CA ALA A 179 1.03 6.15 -12.85
C ALA A 179 2.18 5.51 -13.67
N GLY A 180 2.01 4.24 -14.05
CA GLY A 180 3.04 3.45 -14.71
C GLY A 180 4.12 2.91 -13.75
N THR A 181 4.28 3.42 -12.53
CA THR A 181 5.26 2.85 -11.58
C THR A 181 4.69 1.70 -10.74
N LEU A 182 3.37 1.62 -10.62
CA LEU A 182 2.68 0.53 -9.95
C LEU A 182 2.42 -0.61 -10.93
N GLU A 183 3.05 -1.75 -10.71
CA GLU A 183 2.75 -2.98 -11.43
C GLU A 183 1.35 -3.46 -11.02
N THR A 184 0.41 -3.57 -11.97
CA THR A 184 -0.92 -4.12 -11.70
C THR A 184 -0.91 -5.65 -11.82
N SER A 185 -2.01 -6.29 -11.42
CA SER A 185 -2.18 -7.73 -11.66
C SER A 185 -2.16 -8.02 -13.16
N PRO A 186 -1.47 -9.07 -13.63
CA PRO A 186 -1.48 -9.49 -15.02
C PRO A 186 -2.90 -9.68 -15.55
N THR A 187 -3.22 -9.04 -16.67
CA THR A 187 -4.47 -9.28 -17.41
C THR A 187 -4.24 -10.35 -18.46
N GLU A 188 -5.31 -11.08 -18.83
CA GLU A 188 -5.25 -12.08 -19.90
C GLU A 188 -4.76 -11.44 -21.22
N SER A 189 -5.26 -10.25 -21.56
CA SER A 189 -4.83 -9.51 -22.74
C SER A 189 -3.35 -9.10 -22.68
N GLY A 190 -2.88 -8.63 -21.52
CA GLY A 190 -1.48 -8.26 -21.30
C GLY A 190 -0.54 -9.46 -21.40
N MET A 191 -0.94 -10.62 -20.87
CA MET A 191 -0.17 -11.87 -20.99
C MET A 191 -0.15 -12.42 -22.41
N ALA A 192 -1.27 -12.31 -23.15
CA ALA A 192 -1.39 -12.79 -24.52
C ALA A 192 -0.42 -12.08 -25.48
N GLN A 193 -0.22 -10.76 -25.33
CA GLN A 193 0.78 -10.01 -26.11
C GLN A 193 2.20 -10.56 -25.92
N CYS A 194 2.51 -10.97 -24.68
CA CYS A 194 3.83 -11.44 -24.31
C CYS A 194 4.10 -12.89 -24.69
N ASN A 195 3.07 -13.74 -24.70
CA ASN A 195 3.19 -15.16 -25.05
C ASN A 195 4.39 -15.84 -24.35
N GLY A 196 4.58 -15.54 -23.06
CA GLY A 196 5.68 -16.07 -22.25
C GLY A 196 7.09 -15.56 -22.58
N THR A 197 7.22 -14.54 -23.44
CA THR A 197 8.52 -13.98 -23.86
C THR A 197 8.84 -12.72 -23.06
N LEU A 198 9.92 -12.74 -22.28
CA LEU A 198 10.42 -11.55 -21.57
C LEU A 198 11.00 -10.52 -22.55
N TYR A 199 10.96 -9.25 -22.15
CA TYR A 199 11.60 -8.09 -22.78
C TYR A 199 11.14 -7.72 -24.20
N ARG A 200 10.23 -8.52 -24.77
CA ARG A 200 9.49 -8.17 -25.99
C ARG A 200 8.73 -6.85 -25.80
N GLU A 201 8.76 -5.99 -26.81
CA GLU A 201 7.92 -4.81 -26.91
C GLU A 201 6.44 -5.22 -26.96
N CYS A 202 5.60 -4.53 -26.19
CA CYS A 202 4.15 -4.73 -26.17
C CYS A 202 3.45 -3.36 -26.14
N HIS A 203 2.12 -3.36 -26.21
CA HIS A 203 1.32 -2.13 -26.24
C HIS A 203 0.47 -1.99 -24.99
N ASP A 204 0.60 -0.83 -24.34
CA ASP A 204 -0.24 -0.37 -23.25
C ASP A 204 -0.78 1.03 -23.56
N ALA A 205 -2.09 1.21 -23.47
CA ALA A 205 -2.76 2.39 -23.97
C ALA A 205 -2.39 3.64 -23.14
N GLY A 206 -1.92 4.69 -23.82
CA GLY A 206 -1.50 5.93 -23.16
C GLY A 206 -0.01 5.99 -22.79
N TYR A 207 0.76 4.93 -23.07
CA TYR A 207 2.20 4.88 -22.84
C TYR A 207 2.97 4.75 -24.15
N PRO A 208 4.10 5.47 -24.31
CA PRO A 208 4.88 5.46 -25.55
C PRO A 208 5.63 4.14 -25.76
N GLU A 209 6.01 3.46 -24.68
CA GLU A 209 6.70 2.19 -24.69
C GLU A 209 6.20 1.31 -23.55
N ALA A 210 6.11 0.02 -23.81
CA ALA A 210 5.77 -0.99 -22.82
C ALA A 210 6.53 -2.29 -23.13
N MET A 211 6.80 -3.07 -22.09
CA MET A 211 7.66 -4.24 -22.17
C MET A 211 7.00 -5.43 -21.48
N CYS A 212 7.17 -6.60 -22.07
CA CYS A 212 6.82 -7.86 -21.42
C CYS A 212 7.76 -8.15 -20.26
N TYR A 213 7.23 -8.17 -19.04
CA TYR A 213 8.02 -8.33 -17.83
C TYR A 213 7.31 -9.23 -16.83
N SER A 214 8.09 -9.93 -16.01
CA SER A 214 7.57 -10.66 -14.83
C SER A 214 7.76 -9.78 -13.60
N ALA A 215 6.79 -8.92 -13.34
CA ALA A 215 6.76 -8.15 -12.11
C ALA A 215 6.46 -9.09 -10.93
N ARG A 216 7.26 -9.01 -9.86
CA ARG A 216 7.01 -9.72 -8.59
C ARG A 216 6.77 -11.23 -8.73
N PHE A 217 7.47 -11.89 -9.66
CA PHE A 217 7.31 -13.32 -9.98
C PHE A 217 5.89 -13.71 -10.45
N MET A 218 5.09 -12.75 -10.93
CA MET A 218 3.80 -13.01 -11.57
C MET A 218 4.00 -13.46 -13.03
N GLY A 219 2.89 -13.82 -13.69
CA GLY A 219 2.89 -14.13 -15.12
C GLY A 219 3.51 -13.01 -15.96
N ILE A 220 4.17 -13.37 -17.07
CA ILE A 220 4.78 -12.39 -17.97
C ILE A 220 3.65 -11.63 -18.68
N ALA A 221 3.53 -10.36 -18.37
CA ALA A 221 2.51 -9.48 -18.93
C ALA A 221 3.12 -8.16 -19.41
N CYS A 222 2.38 -7.47 -20.26
CA CYS A 222 2.75 -6.16 -20.72
C CYS A 222 2.71 -5.16 -19.56
N THR A 223 3.81 -4.44 -19.33
CA THR A 223 3.90 -3.36 -18.35
C THR A 223 4.46 -2.10 -18.99
N SER A 224 3.85 -0.95 -18.67
CA SER A 224 4.32 0.38 -19.05
C SER A 224 5.29 0.99 -18.04
N ASN A 225 5.78 0.20 -17.08
CA ASN A 225 6.70 0.69 -16.07
C ASN A 225 8.06 1.07 -16.65
N PRO A 226 8.48 2.35 -16.52
CA PRO A 226 9.75 2.79 -17.08
C PRO A 226 10.96 2.17 -16.38
N TYR A 227 10.83 1.75 -15.11
CA TYR A 227 11.98 1.25 -14.34
C TYR A 227 12.48 -0.11 -14.85
N PRO A 228 11.65 -1.14 -15.09
CA PRO A 228 12.08 -2.36 -15.76
C PRO A 228 12.69 -2.10 -17.14
N ILE A 229 12.12 -1.20 -17.94
CA ILE A 229 12.62 -0.89 -19.28
C ILE A 229 14.02 -0.26 -19.21
N ALA A 230 14.20 0.76 -18.38
CA ALA A 230 15.48 1.41 -18.15
C ALA A 230 16.53 0.44 -17.59
N MET A 231 16.12 -0.42 -16.65
CA MET A 231 16.96 -1.47 -16.09
C MET A 231 17.43 -2.46 -17.17
N ARG A 232 16.54 -2.90 -18.07
CA ARG A 232 16.91 -3.83 -19.15
C ARG A 232 17.84 -3.19 -20.19
N ARG A 233 17.60 -1.95 -20.61
CA ARG A 233 18.52 -1.18 -21.48
C ARG A 233 19.92 -1.12 -20.87
N ARG A 234 20.01 -0.86 -19.57
CA ARG A 234 21.29 -0.82 -18.85
C ARG A 234 21.98 -2.18 -18.84
N GLN A 235 21.26 -3.26 -18.55
CA GLN A 235 21.81 -4.62 -18.59
C GLN A 235 22.41 -4.97 -19.96
N ILE A 236 21.72 -4.62 -21.05
CA ILE A 236 22.21 -4.82 -22.42
C ILE A 236 23.50 -4.02 -22.65
N SER A 237 23.50 -2.73 -22.31
CA SER A 237 24.66 -1.86 -22.52
C SER A 237 25.91 -2.27 -21.73
N GLU A 238 25.74 -2.83 -20.53
CA GLU A 238 26.83 -3.28 -19.66
C GLU A 238 27.20 -4.76 -19.91
N GLY A 239 26.46 -5.48 -20.75
CA GLY A 239 26.69 -6.91 -21.03
C GLY A 239 26.47 -7.81 -19.81
N VAL A 240 25.56 -7.45 -18.91
CA VAL A 240 25.28 -8.17 -17.65
C VAL A 240 23.90 -8.81 -17.64
N GLY A 241 23.76 -9.88 -16.86
CA GLY A 241 22.49 -10.61 -16.75
C GLY A 241 22.26 -11.60 -17.90
N ILE A 242 21.00 -11.83 -18.24
CA ILE A 242 20.62 -12.76 -19.32
C ILE A 242 21.00 -12.15 -20.67
N PRO A 243 21.71 -12.88 -21.56
CA PRO A 243 22.00 -12.43 -22.92
C PRO A 243 20.72 -11.97 -23.63
N CYS A 244 20.79 -10.84 -24.33
CA CYS A 244 19.62 -10.32 -25.02
C CYS A 244 19.32 -11.07 -26.31
N ASP A 245 18.04 -11.13 -26.69
CA ASP A 245 17.57 -11.67 -27.96
C ASP A 245 17.26 -10.52 -28.94
N PRO A 246 18.08 -10.31 -30.00
CA PRO A 246 17.86 -9.23 -30.96
C PRO A 246 16.48 -9.28 -31.64
N ARG A 247 15.81 -10.45 -31.68
CA ARG A 247 14.46 -10.57 -32.26
C ARG A 247 13.39 -9.83 -31.46
N TYR A 248 13.60 -9.69 -30.15
CA TYR A 248 12.62 -9.10 -29.22
C TYR A 248 13.13 -7.83 -28.55
N GLU A 249 14.45 -7.63 -28.49
CA GLU A 249 15.09 -6.62 -27.66
C GLU A 249 15.92 -5.62 -28.48
N ALA A 250 15.84 -5.64 -29.83
CA ALA A 250 16.50 -4.64 -30.67
C ALA A 250 16.10 -3.20 -30.31
N TRP A 251 14.81 -2.99 -29.97
CA TRP A 251 14.29 -1.69 -29.51
C TRP A 251 14.87 -1.23 -28.16
N LEU A 252 15.50 -2.14 -27.41
CA LEU A 252 16.23 -1.86 -26.17
C LEU A 252 17.74 -1.68 -26.39
N GLY A 253 18.22 -1.77 -27.64
CA GLY A 253 19.63 -1.63 -27.99
C GLY A 253 20.40 -2.95 -28.09
N CYS A 254 19.72 -4.10 -28.16
CA CYS A 254 20.37 -5.38 -28.44
C CYS A 254 20.83 -5.46 -29.91
N ILE A 255 22.10 -5.81 -30.13
CA ILE A 255 22.73 -5.93 -31.46
C ILE A 255 23.00 -7.40 -31.77
#